data_AF-A0A368GZA3-F1
#
_entry.id   AF-A0A368GZA3-F1
#
_cell.length_a   1.000
_cell.length_b   1.000
_cell.length_c   1.000
_cell.angle_alpha   90.00
_cell.angle_beta   90.00
_cell.angle_gamma   90.00
#
_symmetry.space_group_name_H-M   'P 1'
#
loop_
_entity.id
_entity.type
_entity.pdbx_description
1 polymer ?
#
loop_
_entity_poly.entity_id
_entity_poly.type
_entity_poly.pdbx_seq_one_letter_code
_entity_poly.pdbx_strand_id
1 'polypeptide(L)'
;MQCALYLSALILQSWTLDLIYLHDGSPLFGEEVIAPHGKRLTQFLGIPFAEPPIGNLRFRKPKPKHPWRTPLNATVWPNSCIQVRGALFLLRIGKKHIKELSHPSNAN
;
A
#
# COMPACT_ATOMS: atom_id res chain seq x y z
N MET A 1 13.25 -8.45 45.29
CA MET A 1 11.86 -8.43 44.78
C MET A 1 11.64 -7.41 43.64
N GLN A 2 12.64 -6.60 43.27
CA GLN A 2 12.54 -5.62 42.17
C GLN A 2 12.77 -6.20 40.75
N CYS A 3 13.46 -7.35 40.61
CA CYS A 3 13.85 -7.89 39.29
C CYS A 3 12.68 -8.41 38.43
N ALA A 4 11.59 -8.89 39.05
CA ALA A 4 10.45 -9.45 38.31
C ALA A 4 9.64 -8.37 37.56
N LEU A 5 9.67 -7.12 38.03
CA LEU A 5 8.94 -6.00 37.41
C LEU A 5 9.64 -5.44 36.16
N TYR A 6 10.97 -5.61 36.06
CA TYR A 6 11.72 -5.21 34.87
C TYR A 6 11.48 -6.16 33.68
N LEU A 7 11.30 -7.46 33.94
CA LEU A 7 11.06 -8.45 32.89
C LEU A 7 9.67 -8.29 32.25
N SER A 8 8.64 -7.89 33.01
CA SER A 8 7.33 -7.57 32.44
C SER A 8 7.31 -6.27 31.63
N ALA A 9 8.12 -5.28 32.00
CA ALA A 9 8.22 -4.01 31.27
C ALA A 9 8.89 -4.16 29.90
N LEU A 10 9.83 -5.11 29.75
CA LEU A 10 10.47 -5.43 28.47
C LEU A 10 9.53 -6.14 27.48
N ILE A 11 8.51 -6.84 27.98
CA ILE A 11 7.50 -7.52 27.14
C ILE A 11 6.46 -6.52 26.59
N LEU A 12 6.24 -5.39 27.27
CA LEU A 12 5.34 -4.31 26.84
C LEU A 12 5.95 -3.34 25.83
N GLN A 13 7.28 -3.33 25.67
CA GLN A 13 7.99 -2.39 24.78
C GLN A 13 8.13 -2.88 23.33
N SER A 14 7.83 -4.15 23.03
CA SER A 14 8.12 -4.75 21.71
C SER A 14 7.00 -4.57 20.67
N TRP A 15 5.95 -3.81 20.99
CA TRP A 15 4.84 -3.55 20.05
C TRP A 15 4.73 -2.05 19.74
N THR A 16 5.85 -1.39 19.46
CA THR A 16 5.77 -0.13 18.73
C THR A 16 5.48 -0.49 17.28
N LEU A 17 4.21 -0.40 16.88
CA LEU A 17 3.87 -0.24 15.46
C LEU A 17 4.75 0.90 14.93
N ASP A 18 5.65 0.62 14.00
CA ASP A 18 6.59 1.60 13.45
C ASP A 18 5.80 2.72 12.75
N LEU A 19 5.46 3.74 13.54
CA LEU A 19 4.74 4.92 13.12
C LEU A 19 5.74 5.86 12.45
N ILE A 20 5.53 6.11 11.17
CA ILE A 20 6.40 6.97 10.36
C ILE A 20 5.65 8.21 9.93
N TYR A 21 6.38 9.32 9.86
CA TYR A 21 5.85 10.61 9.41
C TYR A 21 6.41 10.95 8.04
N LEU A 22 5.51 11.31 7.13
CA LEU A 22 5.89 11.91 5.85
C LEU A 22 6.38 13.35 6.05
N HIS A 23 6.99 13.91 5.00
CA HIS A 23 7.52 15.27 5.00
C HIS A 23 6.50 16.37 5.37
N ASP A 24 5.21 16.10 5.16
CA ASP A 24 4.08 16.98 5.45
C ASP A 24 3.50 16.77 6.86
N GLY A 25 4.10 15.88 7.66
CA GLY A 25 3.65 15.51 9.00
C GLY A 25 2.55 14.45 9.02
N SER A 26 2.18 13.89 7.87
CA SER A 26 1.15 12.84 7.80
C SER A 26 1.67 11.51 8.37
N PRO A 27 0.97 10.90 9.35
CA PRO A 27 1.40 9.64 9.98
C PRO A 27 0.95 8.40 9.20
N LEU A 28 1.79 7.37 9.10
CA LEU A 28 1.43 6.08 8.50
C LEU A 28 2.17 4.90 9.14
N PHE A 29 1.58 3.71 9.00
CA PHE A 29 2.18 2.43 9.37
C PHE A 29 2.60 1.66 8.13
N GLY A 30 3.76 1.00 8.17
CA GLY A 30 4.19 0.04 7.15
C GLY A 30 4.28 -1.38 7.71
N GLU A 31 4.90 -2.26 6.93
CA GLU A 31 5.13 -3.65 7.32
C GLU A 31 6.55 -4.10 6.93
N GLU A 32 7.19 -4.92 7.76
CA GLU A 32 8.41 -5.63 7.37
C GLU A 32 8.06 -6.86 6.54
N VAL A 33 8.61 -6.95 5.33
CA VAL A 33 8.41 -8.07 4.41
C VAL A 33 9.74 -8.71 4.03
N ILE A 34 9.71 -10.00 3.71
CA ILE A 34 10.86 -10.73 3.18
C ILE A 34 10.74 -10.76 1.66
N ALA A 35 11.69 -10.13 0.97
CA ALA A 35 11.77 -10.19 -0.48
C ALA A 35 12.06 -11.64 -0.95
N PRO A 36 11.75 -12.01 -2.21
CA PRO A 36 11.99 -13.37 -2.73
C PRO A 36 13.43 -13.87 -2.57
N HIS A 37 14.42 -12.97 -2.53
CA HIS A 37 15.83 -13.28 -2.31
C HIS A 37 16.25 -13.26 -0.82
N GLY A 38 15.29 -13.33 0.12
CA GLY A 38 15.55 -13.48 1.56
C GLY A 38 15.98 -12.22 2.30
N LYS A 39 16.00 -11.03 1.68
CA LYS A 39 16.30 -9.79 2.42
C LYS A 39 15.03 -9.23 3.04
N ARG A 40 15.14 -8.71 4.26
CA ARG A 40 14.09 -7.94 4.93
C ARG A 40 14.02 -6.54 4.32
N LEU A 41 12.81 -6.07 4.07
CA LEU A 41 12.49 -4.74 3.56
C LEU A 41 11.34 -4.18 4.37
N THR A 42 11.32 -2.87 4.60
CA THR A 42 10.12 -2.19 5.07
C THR A 42 9.31 -1.74 3.87
N GLN A 43 8.06 -2.17 3.80
CA GLN A 43 7.14 -1.89 2.71
C GLN A 43 6.05 -0.91 3.13
N PHE A 44 5.77 0.05 2.25
CA PHE A 44 4.64 0.96 2.36
C PHE A 44 3.85 0.96 1.05
N LEU A 45 2.57 0.62 1.12
CA LEU A 45 1.65 0.49 0.00
C LEU A 45 0.52 1.51 0.11
N GLY A 46 0.00 1.94 -1.03
CA GLY A 46 -1.22 2.74 -1.08
C GLY A 46 -1.11 4.16 -0.50
N ILE A 47 0.08 4.72 -0.35
CA ILE A 47 0.26 6.11 0.13
C ILE A 47 -0.35 7.09 -0.88
N PRO A 48 -1.35 7.90 -0.48
CA PRO A 48 -1.99 8.85 -1.38
C PRO A 48 -1.08 10.06 -1.63
N PHE A 49 -0.83 10.36 -2.90
CA PHE A 49 -0.06 11.54 -3.32
C PHE A 49 -0.94 12.69 -3.85
N ALA A 50 -2.20 12.40 -4.19
CA ALA A 50 -3.16 13.34 -4.74
C ALA A 50 -4.57 13.09 -4.19
N GLU A 51 -5.44 14.11 -4.29
CA GLU A 51 -6.87 13.93 -4.05
C GLU A 51 -7.51 13.04 -5.13
N PRO A 52 -8.51 12.20 -4.78
CA PRO A 52 -9.17 11.34 -5.74
C PRO A 52 -9.72 12.11 -6.96
N PRO A 53 -9.42 11.70 -8.20
CA PRO A 53 -9.81 12.43 -9.42
C PRO A 53 -11.27 12.16 -9.82
N ILE A 54 -12.19 12.30 -8.87
CA ILE A 54 -13.63 12.03 -9.02
C ILE A 54 -14.44 13.33 -9.09
N GLY A 55 -15.68 13.24 -9.61
CA GLY A 55 -16.57 14.38 -9.75
C GLY A 55 -15.94 15.52 -10.57
N ASN A 56 -15.93 16.74 -10.02
CA ASN A 56 -15.36 17.93 -10.67
C ASN A 56 -13.84 17.90 -10.84
N LEU A 57 -13.13 16.94 -10.22
CA LEU A 57 -11.69 16.76 -10.41
C LEU A 57 -11.37 15.83 -11.59
N ARG A 58 -12.36 15.12 -12.14
CA ARG A 58 -12.16 14.25 -13.30
C ARG A 58 -11.64 15.07 -14.49
N PHE A 59 -10.62 14.53 -15.17
CA PHE A 59 -9.95 15.16 -16.31
C PHE A 59 -9.21 16.48 -16.01
N ARG A 60 -9.05 16.84 -14.74
CA ARG A 60 -8.22 17.99 -14.33
C ARG A 60 -6.85 17.52 -13.87
N LYS A 61 -5.91 18.47 -13.75
CA LYS A 61 -4.61 18.22 -13.11
C LYS A 61 -4.82 17.68 -11.69
N PRO A 62 -4.00 16.72 -11.24
CA PRO A 62 -4.11 16.19 -9.89
C PRO A 62 -3.90 17.32 -8.88
N LYS A 63 -4.74 17.34 -7.83
CA LYS A 63 -4.52 18.21 -6.68
C LYS A 63 -3.70 17.44 -5.64
N PRO A 64 -2.65 18.03 -5.05
CA PRO A 64 -1.90 17.38 -3.97
C PRO A 64 -2.80 16.93 -2.84
N LYS A 65 -2.47 15.80 -2.21
CA LYS A 65 -3.22 15.29 -1.06
C LYS A 65 -3.07 16.23 0.12
N HIS A 66 -4.17 16.54 0.81
CA HIS A 66 -4.08 17.25 2.09
C HIS A 66 -3.49 16.35 3.18
N PRO A 67 -2.61 16.89 4.05
CA PRO A 67 -2.06 16.12 5.16
C PRO A 67 -3.16 15.54 6.04
N TRP A 68 -2.93 14.35 6.56
CA TRP A 68 -3.88 13.67 7.45
C TRP A 68 -3.35 13.59 8.88
N ARG A 69 -4.25 13.41 9.84
CA ARG A 69 -3.90 13.36 11.28
C ARG A 69 -3.99 11.97 11.87
N THR A 70 -4.83 11.11 11.29
CA THR A 70 -5.01 9.73 11.72
C THR A 70 -4.03 8.84 10.97
N PRO A 71 -3.23 7.99 11.64
CA PRO A 71 -2.29 7.11 10.97
C PRO A 71 -2.94 6.29 9.84
N LEU A 72 -2.36 6.38 8.65
CA LEU A 72 -2.78 5.58 7.49
C LEU A 72 -2.18 4.18 7.58
N ASN A 73 -3.00 3.15 7.38
CA ASN A 73 -2.49 1.80 7.21
C ASN A 73 -1.92 1.61 5.78
N ALA A 74 -0.61 1.73 5.61
CA ALA A 74 0.08 1.59 4.33
C ALA A 74 0.60 0.15 4.10
N THR A 75 -0.23 -0.86 4.40
CA THR A 75 0.06 -2.28 4.11
C THR A 75 -0.88 -2.88 3.06
N VAL A 76 -1.83 -2.08 2.57
CA VAL A 76 -2.87 -2.52 1.63
C VAL A 76 -2.59 -1.98 0.22
N TRP A 77 -2.70 -2.86 -0.78
CA TRP A 77 -2.58 -2.46 -2.18
C TRP A 77 -3.68 -1.45 -2.57
N PRO A 78 -3.33 -0.36 -3.27
CA PRO A 78 -4.33 0.59 -3.73
C PRO A 78 -5.14 0.01 -4.91
N ASN A 79 -6.31 0.61 -5.14
CA ASN A 79 -7.08 0.34 -6.34
C ASN A 79 -6.29 0.73 -7.60
N SER A 80 -6.27 -0.15 -8.59
CA SER A 80 -5.75 0.18 -9.92
C SER A 80 -6.69 1.14 -10.65
N CYS A 81 -6.12 1.96 -11.54
CA CYS A 81 -6.91 2.86 -12.39
C CYS A 81 -7.83 2.09 -13.34
N ILE A 82 -8.91 2.74 -13.78
CA ILE A 82 -9.82 2.17 -14.77
C ILE A 82 -9.08 1.89 -16.08
N GLN A 83 -9.00 0.62 -16.46
CA GLN A 83 -8.36 0.16 -17.69
C GLN A 83 -9.13 -1.05 -18.23
N VAL A 84 -9.15 -1.20 -19.55
CA VAL A 84 -9.73 -2.39 -20.18
C VAL A 84 -8.75 -3.55 -19.99
N ARG A 85 -9.20 -4.65 -19.37
CA ARG A 85 -8.39 -5.86 -19.21
C ARG A 85 -8.03 -6.42 -20.59
N GLY A 86 -6.76 -6.77 -20.79
CA GLY A 86 -6.22 -7.19 -22.10
C GLY A 86 -6.97 -8.33 -22.80
N ALA A 87 -7.72 -9.16 -22.06
CA ALA A 87 -8.61 -10.18 -22.63
C ALA A 87 -9.59 -9.63 -23.68
N LEU A 88 -10.09 -8.39 -23.51
CA LEU A 88 -11.01 -7.77 -24.48
C LEU A 88 -10.26 -7.20 -25.71
N PHE A 89 -9.01 -6.79 -25.55
CA PHE A 89 -8.15 -6.33 -26.67
C PHE A 89 -7.82 -7.50 -27.62
N LEU A 90 -7.65 -8.70 -27.07
CA LEU A 90 -7.30 -9.93 -27.80
C LEU A 90 -8.49 -10.61 -28.47
N LEU A 91 -9.73 -10.29 -28.09
CA LEU A 91 -10.90 -10.69 -28.87
C LEU A 91 -10.99 -9.88 -30.17
N ARG A 92 -10.37 -8.70 -30.22
CA ARG A 92 -10.33 -7.82 -31.40
C ARG A 92 -9.13 -8.07 -32.31
N ILE A 93 -8.02 -8.58 -31.75
CA ILE A 93 -6.83 -9.03 -32.49
C ILE A 93 -6.76 -10.56 -32.34
N GLY A 94 -7.24 -11.30 -33.34
CA GLY A 94 -7.46 -12.75 -33.30
C GLY A 94 -6.45 -13.55 -32.46
N LYS A 95 -6.99 -14.37 -31.54
CA LYS A 95 -6.26 -15.33 -30.69
C LYS A 95 -5.20 -16.10 -31.47
N LYS A 96 -3.93 -15.71 -31.36
CA LYS A 96 -2.84 -16.60 -31.78
C LYS A 96 -1.74 -16.83 -30.75
N HIS A 97 -1.63 -16.05 -29.67
CA HIS A 97 -0.50 -16.32 -28.77
C HIS A 97 -0.55 -15.72 -27.36
N ILE A 98 -1.37 -16.24 -26.43
CA ILE A 98 -1.18 -15.95 -25.00
C ILE A 98 -1.52 -17.19 -24.15
N LYS A 99 -0.50 -17.98 -23.82
CA LYS A 99 -0.41 -18.59 -22.49
C LYS A 99 0.40 -17.61 -21.63
N GLU A 100 -0.01 -17.46 -20.37
CA GLU A 100 0.69 -16.70 -19.32
C GLU A 100 0.74 -15.17 -19.44
N LEU A 101 -0.37 -14.50 -19.13
CA LEU A 101 -0.35 -13.10 -18.64
C LEU A 101 -1.50 -12.85 -17.65
N SER A 102 -1.84 -13.85 -16.83
CA SER A 102 -2.74 -13.68 -15.69
C SER A 102 -1.97 -13.90 -14.39
N HIS A 103 -1.24 -12.87 -13.94
CA HIS A 103 -1.16 -12.70 -12.49
C HIS A 103 -2.58 -12.39 -11.99
N PRO A 104 -3.04 -13.05 -10.92
CA PRO A 104 -4.34 -12.77 -10.35
C PRO A 104 -4.27 -11.38 -9.72
N SER A 105 -4.88 -10.41 -10.39
CA SER A 105 -5.34 -9.19 -9.72
C SER A 105 -6.31 -9.65 -8.63
N ASN A 106 -5.84 -9.68 -7.38
CA ASN A 106 -6.63 -10.11 -6.25
C ASN A 106 -7.81 -9.15 -6.08
N ALA A 107 -8.98 -9.60 -6.49
CA ALA A 107 -10.25 -9.07 -6.04
C ALA A 107 -10.63 -9.92 -4.83
N ASN A 108 -10.39 -9.37 -3.64
CA ASN A 108 -11.07 -9.62 -2.35
C ASN A 108 -10.45 -8.67 -1.32
#